data_AF-A0AA35WE92-F1
#
_entry.id   AF-A0AA35WE92-F1
#
_cell.length_a   1.000
_cell.length_b   1.000
_cell.length_c   1.000
_cell.angle_alpha   90.00
_cell.angle_beta   90.00
_cell.angle_gamma   90.00
#
_symmetry.space_group_name_H-M   'P 1'
#
loop_
_entity.id
_entity.type
_entity.pdbx_description
1 polymer ?
#
loop_
_entity_poly.entity_id
_entity_poly.type
_entity_poly.pdbx_seq_one_letter_code
_entity_poly.pdbx_strand_id
1 'polypeptide(L)'
;MPNGGLVNVFLCHWQLAKDAFESALQLEPTNTTLKNNIAVCTFYQGYLQECTRELEGVVRWSPPSSLQPALLTNLTATYDLESSSTHSKKLSFLPLLGQHVGEGFPLSSLGL
;
A
#
# COMPACT_ATOMS: atom_id res chain seq x y z
N MET A 1 13.34 -9.42 13.30
CA MET A 1 14.31 -9.01 12.27
C MET A 1 13.57 -8.80 10.96
N PRO A 2 13.55 -7.58 10.39
CA PRO A 2 12.79 -7.25 9.17
C PRO A 2 13.15 -8.10 7.94
N ASN A 3 14.32 -8.73 7.94
CA ASN A 3 14.80 -9.58 6.84
C ASN A 3 13.96 -10.85 6.63
N GLY A 4 13.31 -11.38 7.67
CA GLY A 4 12.50 -12.60 7.54
C GLY A 4 11.25 -12.40 6.67
N GLY A 5 10.61 -11.24 6.76
CA GLY A 5 9.45 -10.91 5.93
C GLY A 5 9.80 -10.84 4.45
N LEU A 6 10.90 -10.16 4.11
CA LEU A 6 11.38 -10.03 2.73
C LEU A 6 11.80 -11.38 2.13
N VAL A 7 12.47 -12.25 2.90
CA VAL A 7 12.82 -13.61 2.44
C VAL A 7 11.56 -14.41 2.11
N ASN A 8 10.52 -14.34 2.93
CA ASN A 8 9.26 -15.03 2.66
C ASN A 8 8.52 -14.44 1.45
N VAL A 9 8.62 -13.13 1.20
CA VAL A 9 8.14 -12.52 -0.05
C VAL A 9 8.85 -13.14 -1.27
N PHE A 10 10.18 -13.27 -1.24
CA PHE A 10 10.94 -13.89 -2.34
C PHE A 10 10.57 -15.36 -2.57
N LEU A 11 10.17 -16.07 -1.52
CA LEU A 11 9.73 -17.47 -1.59
C LEU A 11 8.23 -17.62 -1.88
N CYS A 12 7.51 -16.53 -2.13
CA CYS A 12 6.05 -16.50 -2.30
C CYS A 12 5.28 -17.08 -1.08
N HIS A 13 5.88 -17.06 0.11
CA HIS A 13 5.25 -17.47 1.36
C HIS A 13 4.50 -16.30 2.00
N TRP A 14 3.41 -15.86 1.36
CA TRP A 14 2.71 -14.62 1.71
C TRP A 14 2.20 -14.57 3.15
N GLN A 15 1.71 -15.69 3.70
CA GLN A 15 1.25 -15.73 5.09
C GLN A 15 2.41 -15.55 6.07
N LEU A 16 3.51 -16.27 5.88
CA LEU A 16 4.69 -16.14 6.75
C LEU A 16 5.33 -14.76 6.64
N ALA A 17 5.32 -14.17 5.45
CA ALA A 17 5.77 -12.79 5.24
C ALA A 17 4.90 -11.81 6.03
N LYS A 18 3.57 -11.95 5.94
CA LYS A 18 2.60 -11.13 6.66
C LYS A 18 2.81 -11.23 8.17
N ASP A 19 2.89 -12.44 8.73
CA ASP A 19 3.11 -12.67 10.17
C ASP A 19 4.41 -12.03 10.66
N ALA A 20 5.47 -12.10 9.85
CA ALA A 20 6.76 -11.49 10.16
C ALA A 20 6.70 -9.95 10.14
N PHE A 21 5.98 -9.36 9.18
CA PHE A 21 5.77 -7.91 9.12
C PHE A 21 4.85 -7.41 10.22
N GLU A 22 3.79 -8.14 10.57
CA GLU A 22 2.90 -7.81 11.69
C GLU A 22 3.67 -7.84 13.02
N SER A 23 4.52 -8.85 13.22
CA SER A 23 5.40 -8.93 14.39
C SER A 23 6.37 -7.74 14.45
N ALA A 24 6.92 -7.30 13.32
CA ALA A 24 7.77 -6.10 13.26
C ALA A 24 6.96 -4.82 13.50
N LEU A 25 5.72 -4.76 13.03
CA LEU A 25 4.84 -3.60 13.20
C LEU A 25 4.47 -3.38 14.67
N GLN A 26 4.42 -4.44 15.49
CA GLN A 26 4.26 -4.28 16.95
C GLN A 26 5.40 -3.47 17.60
N LEU A 27 6.60 -3.53 17.03
CA LEU A 27 7.76 -2.77 17.50
C LEU A 27 7.77 -1.34 16.95
N GLU A 28 7.24 -1.14 15.73
CA GLU A 28 7.21 0.15 15.05
C GLU A 28 5.81 0.45 14.46
N PRO A 29 4.78 0.77 15.30
CA PRO A 29 3.38 0.84 14.85
C PRO A 29 3.06 1.93 13.82
N THR A 30 3.94 2.92 13.70
CA THR A 30 3.82 4.04 12.77
C THR A 30 4.54 3.80 11.44
N ASN A 31 5.24 2.67 11.28
CA ASN A 31 6.04 2.39 10.10
C ASN A 31 5.14 2.06 8.89
N THR A 32 5.00 3.02 7.98
CA THR A 32 4.17 2.92 6.76
C THR A 32 4.70 1.89 5.77
N THR A 33 6.00 1.61 5.74
CA THR A 33 6.60 0.57 4.90
C THR A 33 6.14 -0.81 5.33
N LEU A 34 6.12 -1.09 6.63
CA LEU A 34 5.61 -2.37 7.15
C LEU A 34 4.13 -2.54 6.83
N LYS A 35 3.33 -1.49 7.00
CA LYS A 35 1.90 -1.51 6.62
C LYS A 35 1.69 -1.74 5.13
N ASN A 36 2.49 -1.11 4.27
CA ASN A 36 2.46 -1.36 2.82
C ASN A 36 2.78 -2.83 2.50
N ASN A 37 3.84 -3.38 3.09
CA ASN A 37 4.24 -4.76 2.84
C ASN A 37 3.20 -5.79 3.33
N ILE A 38 2.53 -5.51 4.45
CA ILE A 38 1.38 -6.32 4.92
C ILE A 38 0.25 -6.27 3.90
N ALA A 39 -0.12 -5.08 3.41
CA ALA A 39 -1.15 -4.93 2.39
C ALA A 39 -0.79 -5.65 1.08
N VAL A 40 0.46 -5.59 0.65
CA VAL A 40 0.96 -6.34 -0.52
C VAL A 40 0.85 -7.85 -0.32
N CYS A 41 1.19 -8.37 0.87
CA CYS A 41 0.98 -9.79 1.16
C CYS A 41 -0.50 -10.18 1.07
N THR A 42 -1.40 -9.35 1.62
CA THR A 42 -2.86 -9.52 1.52
C THR A 42 -3.34 -9.51 0.05
N PHE A 43 -2.77 -8.65 -0.79
CA PHE A 43 -3.05 -8.63 -2.23
C PHE A 43 -2.63 -9.95 -2.91
N TYR A 44 -1.41 -10.44 -2.67
CA TYR A 44 -0.93 -11.70 -3.25
C TYR A 44 -1.66 -12.94 -2.73
N GLN A 45 -2.35 -12.83 -1.59
CA GLN A 45 -3.27 -13.86 -1.09
C GLN A 45 -4.64 -13.85 -1.81
N GLY A 46 -4.91 -12.87 -2.68
CA GLY A 46 -6.16 -12.75 -3.45
C GLY A 46 -7.19 -11.79 -2.85
N TYR A 47 -6.88 -11.12 -1.74
CA TYR A 47 -7.80 -10.23 -1.04
C TYR A 47 -7.63 -8.77 -1.51
N LEU A 48 -7.97 -8.51 -2.77
CA LEU A 48 -7.82 -7.19 -3.41
C LEU A 48 -8.50 -6.06 -2.61
N GLN A 49 -9.78 -6.23 -2.26
CA GLN A 49 -10.55 -5.20 -1.56
C GLN A 49 -9.99 -4.86 -0.18
N GLU A 50 -9.49 -5.88 0.53
CA GLU A 50 -8.87 -5.70 1.84
C GLU A 50 -7.56 -4.92 1.71
N CYS A 51 -6.70 -5.31 0.75
CA CYS A 51 -5.48 -4.57 0.44
C CYS A 51 -5.76 -3.09 0.16
N THR A 52 -6.73 -2.80 -0.72
CA THR A 52 -7.12 -1.42 -1.06
C THR A 52 -7.53 -0.65 0.20
N ARG A 53 -8.38 -1.23 1.05
CA ARG A 53 -8.86 -0.59 2.29
C ARG A 53 -7.71 -0.30 3.26
N GLU A 54 -6.79 -1.24 3.44
CA GLU A 54 -5.63 -1.05 4.32
C GLU A 54 -4.75 0.09 3.80
N LEU A 55 -4.46 0.12 2.50
CA LEU A 55 -3.66 1.18 1.87
C LEU A 55 -4.35 2.55 1.98
N GLU A 56 -5.66 2.64 1.73
CA GLU A 56 -6.44 3.87 1.94
C GLU A 56 -6.35 4.36 3.39
N GLY A 57 -6.40 3.44 4.35
CA GLY A 57 -6.22 3.74 5.77
C GLY A 57 -4.86 4.35 6.05
N VAL A 58 -3.78 3.77 5.52
CA VAL A 58 -2.43 4.30 5.73
C VAL A 58 -2.30 5.72 5.17
N VAL A 59 -2.83 5.97 3.97
CA VAL A 59 -2.77 7.30 3.34
C VAL A 59 -3.58 8.33 4.11
N ARG A 60 -4.75 7.98 4.66
CA ARG A 60 -5.59 8.91 5.44
C ARG A 60 -5.01 9.29 6.80
N TRP A 61 -4.36 8.33 7.48
CA TRP A 61 -3.95 8.49 8.87
C TRP A 61 -2.46 8.83 9.06
N SER A 62 -1.66 8.72 8.00
CA SER A 62 -0.22 8.99 8.10
C SER A 62 0.12 10.37 7.53
N PRO A 63 1.06 11.11 8.14
CA PRO A 63 1.49 12.38 7.60
C PRO A 63 2.18 12.19 6.22
N PRO A 64 2.07 13.15 5.29
CA PRO A 64 2.63 13.03 3.95
C PRO A 64 4.12 12.68 3.92
N SER A 65 4.90 13.21 4.86
CA SER A 65 6.34 12.95 4.99
C SER A 65 6.70 11.51 5.35
N SER A 66 5.74 10.72 5.84
CA SER A 66 5.94 9.31 6.19
C SER A 66 5.50 8.36 5.08
N LEU A 67 4.80 8.84 4.04
CA LEU A 67 4.29 8.00 2.96
C LEU A 67 5.38 7.77 1.92
N GLN A 68 5.62 6.50 1.62
CA GLN A 68 6.58 6.13 0.58
C GLN A 68 5.91 6.12 -0.80
N PRO A 69 6.62 6.52 -1.87
CA PRO A 69 6.07 6.48 -3.23
C PRO A 69 5.52 5.11 -3.63
N ALA A 70 6.18 4.03 -3.20
CA ALA A 70 5.77 2.65 -3.45
C ALA A 70 4.37 2.33 -2.90
N LEU A 71 3.97 2.93 -1.77
CA LEU A 71 2.65 2.74 -1.20
C LEU A 71 1.57 3.34 -2.11
N LEU A 72 1.82 4.53 -2.65
CA LEU A 72 0.90 5.21 -3.57
C LEU A 72 0.79 4.45 -4.90
N THR A 73 1.90 3.92 -5.40
CA THR A 73 1.91 3.05 -6.58
C THR A 73 1.07 1.80 -6.35
N ASN A 74 1.21 1.13 -5.21
CA ASN A 74 0.42 -0.06 -4.88
C ASN A 74 -1.08 0.27 -4.77
N LEU A 75 -1.44 1.37 -4.11
CA LEU A 75 -2.84 1.81 -4.01
C LEU A 75 -3.43 2.09 -5.40
N THR A 76 -2.68 2.78 -6.25
CA THR A 76 -3.11 3.08 -7.62
C THR A 76 -3.30 1.81 -8.43
N ALA A 77 -2.37 0.86 -8.34
CA ALA A 77 -2.47 -0.44 -9.01
C ALA A 77 -3.70 -1.24 -8.52
N THR A 78 -4.00 -1.23 -7.22
CA THR A 78 -5.21 -1.88 -6.70
C THR A 78 -6.49 -1.25 -7.24
N TYR A 79 -6.51 0.06 -7.46
CA TYR A 79 -7.66 0.73 -8.05
C TYR A 79 -7.88 0.37 -9.53
N ASP A 80 -6.79 0.23 -10.28
CA ASP A 80 -6.87 -0.14 -11.70
C ASP A 80 -7.34 -1.60 -11.89
N LEU A 81 -7.08 -2.46 -10.90
CA LEU A 81 -7.51 -3.87 -10.90
C LEU A 81 -8.97 -4.07 -10.44
N GLU A 82 -9.52 -3.19 -9.62
CA GLU A 82 -10.95 -3.26 -9.23
C GLU A 82 -11.84 -2.83 -10.42
N SER A 83 -12.61 -3.75 -11.00
CA SER A 83 -13.50 -3.42 -12.14
C SER A 83 -14.75 -2.65 -11.70
N SER A 84 -14.97 -1.51 -12.34
CA SER A 84 -16.24 -0.75 -12.47
C SER A 84 -16.76 0.15 -11.32
N SER A 85 -16.28 0.08 -10.07
CA SER A 85 -16.72 1.01 -9.00
C SER A 85 -15.67 2.05 -8.59
N THR A 86 -14.50 2.03 -9.22
CA THR A 86 -13.25 2.54 -8.64
C THR A 86 -12.84 3.91 -9.15
N HIS A 87 -13.41 4.36 -10.26
CA HIS A 87 -13.17 5.72 -10.78
C HIS A 87 -13.49 6.79 -9.73
N SER A 88 -14.63 6.67 -9.01
CA SER A 88 -15.01 7.62 -7.97
C SER A 88 -14.10 7.57 -6.75
N LYS A 89 -13.60 6.39 -6.34
CA LYS A 89 -12.67 6.25 -5.21
C LYS A 89 -11.30 6.85 -5.56
N LYS A 90 -10.77 6.52 -6.75
CA LYS A 90 -9.52 7.07 -7.30
C LYS A 90 -9.59 8.60 -7.37
N LEU A 91 -10.69 9.15 -7.91
CA LEU A 91 -10.94 10.60 -7.96
C LEU A 91 -11.04 11.23 -6.56
N SER A 92 -11.64 10.55 -5.58
CA SER A 92 -11.75 11.06 -4.20
C SER A 92 -10.39 11.15 -3.48
N PHE A 93 -9.44 10.29 -3.86
CA PHE A 93 -8.09 10.27 -3.31
C PHE A 93 -7.11 11.15 -4.09
N LEU A 94 -7.44 11.59 -5.31
CA LEU A 94 -6.58 12.49 -6.10
C LEU A 94 -6.09 13.73 -5.34
N PRO A 95 -6.92 14.45 -4.55
CA PRO A 95 -6.44 15.59 -3.77
C PRO A 95 -5.44 15.19 -2.68
N LEU A 96 -5.64 14.03 -2.04
CA LEU A 96 -4.70 13.50 -1.05
C LEU A 96 -3.39 13.07 -1.72
N LEU A 97 -3.48 12.35 -2.84
CA LEU A 97 -2.32 12.00 -3.65
C LEU A 97 -1.58 13.26 -4.09
N GLY A 98 -2.28 14.26 -4.62
CA GLY A 98 -1.71 15.55 -5.06
C GLY A 98 -1.03 16.35 -3.95
N GLN A 99 -1.46 16.22 -2.69
CA GLN A 99 -0.76 16.80 -1.53
C GLN A 99 0.54 16.04 -1.17
N HIS A 100 0.69 14.81 -1.63
CA HIS A 100 1.85 13.95 -1.38
C HIS A 100 2.84 13.97 -2.55
N VAL A 101 2.38 14.39 -3.72
CA VAL A 101 3.17 14.63 -4.92
C VAL A 101 3.82 16.02 -4.85
N GLY A 102 5.07 16.10 -4.37
CA GLY A 102 6.00 17.07 -4.95
C GLY A 102 6.34 16.68 -6.40
N GLU A 103 6.91 17.59 -7.19
CA GLU A 103 7.24 17.57 -8.65
C GLU A 103 7.65 16.24 -9.34
N GLY A 104 7.85 15.12 -8.64
CA GLY A 104 8.32 13.85 -9.17
C GLY A 104 7.32 12.69 -9.27
N PHE A 105 6.03 12.85 -8.96
CA PHE A 105 5.07 11.74 -9.21
C PHE A 105 4.52 11.84 -10.64
N PRO A 106 4.71 10.79 -11.46
CA PRO A 106 4.19 10.79 -12.80
C PRO A 106 2.67 10.73 -12.75
N LEU A 107 2.01 11.84 -13.10
CA LEU A 107 0.55 11.89 -13.29
C LEU A 107 0.06 10.82 -14.29
N SER A 108 0.95 10.35 -15.17
CA SER A 108 0.69 9.21 -16.07
C SER A 108 0.42 7.89 -15.35
N SER A 109 0.86 7.71 -14.10
CA SER A 109 0.47 6.55 -13.27
C SER A 109 -0.97 6.62 -12.78
N LEU A 110 -1.63 7.78 -12.83
CA LEU A 110 -3.03 7.94 -12.44
C LEU A 110 -4.01 7.57 -13.57
N GLY A 111 -3.53 7.25 -14.78
CA GLY A 111 -4.37 6.81 -15.90
C GLY A 111 -5.52 7.77 -16.21
N LEU A 112 -5.25 9.08 -16.13
CA LEU A 112 -6.11 10.14 -16.69
C LEU A 112 -5.91 10.25 -18.20
#